data_AF-A0A527ZDU6-F1
#
_entry.id   AF-A0A527ZDU6-F1
#
_cell.length_a   1.000
_cell.length_b   1.000
_cell.length_c   1.000
_cell.angle_alpha   90.00
_cell.angle_beta   90.00
_cell.angle_gamma   90.00
#
_symmetry.space_group_name_H-M   'P 1'
#
loop_
_entity.id
_entity.type
_entity.pdbx_description
1 polymer ?
#
loop_
_entity_poly.entity_id
_entity_poly.type
_entity_poly.pdbx_seq_one_letter_code
_entity_poly.pdbx_strand_id
1 'polypeptide(L)'
;MTHNEPTPEPFVILAMPRTGTHYLEELLNEHPTVLSNGELLNEYDPNWPSTDRLLGTDRELLELAYVRCPMRDYKNVTHLGCKINEPQFRERPAFFAELARWPALKVILVVRRNVLESLRSFVQA
;
A
#
# COMPACT_ATOMS: atom_id res chain seq x y z
N MET A 1 -2.91 19.37 25.56
CA MET A 1 -4.12 19.00 24.80
C MET A 1 -3.75 17.79 23.96
N THR A 2 -4.15 16.59 24.39
CA THR A 2 -3.96 15.37 23.62
C THR A 2 -5.05 15.33 22.55
N HIS A 3 -4.72 15.72 21.31
CA HIS A 3 -5.60 15.48 20.18
C HIS A 3 -5.71 13.97 20.01
N ASN A 4 -6.81 13.41 20.51
CA ASN A 4 -7.19 12.02 20.34
C ASN A 4 -7.89 11.88 18.98
N GLU A 5 -7.22 12.31 17.92
CA GLU A 5 -7.71 12.04 16.56
C GLU A 5 -7.60 10.53 16.35
N PRO A 6 -8.70 9.85 15.99
CA PRO A 6 -8.65 8.41 15.77
C PRO A 6 -7.69 8.12 14.63
N THR A 7 -6.70 7.25 14.88
CA THR A 7 -5.82 6.74 13.82
C THR A 7 -6.68 6.01 12.80
N PRO A 8 -6.60 6.37 11.51
CA PRO A 8 -7.34 5.72 10.45
C PRO A 8 -7.12 4.22 10.38
N GLU A 9 -8.17 3.50 9.98
CA GLU A 9 -8.15 2.05 9.87
C GLU A 9 -7.22 1.62 8.72
N PRO A 10 -6.20 0.77 9.00
CA PRO A 10 -5.23 0.40 7.99
C PRO A 10 -5.78 -0.67 7.04
N PHE A 11 -5.51 -0.53 5.74
CA PHE A 11 -5.71 -1.58 4.76
C PHE A 11 -4.52 -1.75 3.81
N VAL A 12 -4.37 -2.94 3.23
CA VAL A 12 -3.35 -3.21 2.21
C VAL A 12 -3.97 -3.90 1.00
N ILE A 13 -3.58 -3.47 -0.19
CA ILE A 13 -3.88 -4.16 -1.44
C ILE A 13 -2.70 -5.05 -1.80
N LEU A 14 -2.93 -6.35 -1.89
CA LEU A 14 -1.94 -7.34 -2.29
C LEU A 14 -2.30 -7.92 -3.65
N ALA A 15 -1.33 -8.01 -4.56
CA ALA A 15 -1.53 -8.68 -5.84
C ALA A 15 -0.25 -9.08 -6.56
N MET A 16 -0.41 -9.73 -7.70
CA MET A 16 0.59 -9.74 -8.77
C MET A 16 0.46 -8.46 -9.61
N PRO A 17 1.50 -8.02 -10.34
CA PRO A 17 1.41 -6.91 -11.26
C PRO A 17 0.37 -7.20 -12.35
N ARG A 18 -0.21 -6.15 -12.94
CA ARG A 18 -1.16 -6.24 -14.08
C ARG A 18 -2.47 -6.98 -13.77
N THR A 19 -2.87 -6.99 -12.51
CA THR A 19 -4.13 -7.58 -12.02
C THR A 19 -5.28 -6.59 -11.90
N GLY A 20 -5.02 -5.29 -12.14
CA GLY A 20 -6.00 -4.21 -12.00
C GLY A 20 -5.92 -3.47 -10.66
N THR A 21 -4.86 -3.66 -9.88
CA THR A 21 -4.69 -2.98 -8.58
C THR A 21 -4.60 -1.46 -8.68
N HIS A 22 -4.05 -0.91 -9.76
CA HIS A 22 -4.06 0.54 -9.98
C HIS A 22 -5.47 1.08 -10.19
N TYR A 23 -6.29 0.40 -11.00
CA TYR A 23 -7.70 0.78 -11.20
C TYR A 23 -8.50 0.72 -9.89
N LEU A 24 -8.28 -0.32 -9.07
CA LEU A 24 -8.90 -0.40 -7.75
C LEU A 24 -8.47 0.75 -6.83
N GLU A 25 -7.18 1.06 -6.81
CA GLU A 25 -6.61 2.15 -6.01
C GLU A 25 -7.18 3.51 -6.42
N GLU A 26 -7.29 3.79 -7.73
CA GLU A 26 -7.93 5.01 -8.25
C GLU A 26 -9.38 5.12 -7.77
N LEU A 27 -10.17 4.04 -7.89
CA LEU A 27 -11.55 4.02 -7.40
C LEU A 27 -11.66 4.23 -5.88
N LEU A 28 -10.76 3.64 -5.10
CA LEU A 28 -10.75 3.84 -3.65
C LEU A 28 -10.44 5.31 -3.30
N ASN A 29 -9.53 5.94 -4.03
CA ASN A 29 -9.15 7.33 -3.83
C ASN A 29 -10.23 8.34 -4.28
N GLU A 30 -11.26 7.91 -5.01
CA GLU A 30 -12.46 8.74 -5.25
C GLU A 30 -13.33 8.90 -3.99
N HIS A 31 -13.19 8.01 -3.00
CA HIS A 31 -13.98 8.08 -1.76
C HIS A 31 -13.41 9.14 -0.80
N PRO A 32 -14.24 10.08 -0.29
CA PRO A 32 -13.76 11.26 0.44
C PRO A 32 -13.05 10.99 1.76
N THR A 33 -13.11 9.76 2.27
CA THR A 33 -12.53 9.35 3.55
C THR A 33 -11.56 8.17 3.45
N VAL A 34 -11.22 7.74 2.23
CA VAL A 34 -10.30 6.64 1.96
C VAL A 34 -9.08 7.22 1.24
N LEU A 35 -7.89 6.77 1.64
CA LEU A 35 -6.65 7.09 0.96
C LEU A 35 -5.83 5.81 0.77
N SER A 36 -5.40 5.55 -0.45
CA SER A 36 -4.43 4.52 -0.80
C SER A 36 -3.18 5.18 -1.39
N ASN A 37 -2.07 5.09 -0.68
CA ASN A 37 -0.84 5.84 -0.94
C ASN A 37 0.15 5.06 -1.83
N GLY A 38 -0.29 4.57 -2.99
CA GLY A 38 0.59 3.96 -3.97
C GLY A 38 1.28 2.67 -3.50
N GLU A 39 2.36 2.32 -4.19
CA GLU A 39 3.18 1.14 -3.96
C GLU A 39 4.28 1.38 -2.93
N LEU A 40 4.07 0.90 -1.70
CA LEU A 40 4.96 1.16 -0.56
C LEU A 40 6.40 0.72 -0.83
N LEU A 41 6.56 -0.46 -1.43
CA LEU A 41 7.85 -1.10 -1.66
C LEU A 41 8.46 -0.79 -3.05
N ASN A 42 7.78 -0.02 -3.89
CA ASN A 42 8.31 0.36 -5.21
C ASN A 42 9.18 1.62 -5.09
N GLU A 43 10.48 1.50 -5.33
CA GLU A 43 11.42 2.64 -5.26
C GLU A 43 11.05 3.80 -6.21
N TYR A 44 10.34 3.51 -7.30
CA TYR A 44 9.93 4.51 -8.29
C TYR A 44 8.53 5.09 -8.07
N ASP A 45 7.82 4.72 -7.01
CA ASP A 45 6.47 5.22 -6.77
C ASP A 45 6.48 6.69 -6.31
N PRO A 46 5.85 7.60 -7.07
CA PRO A 46 5.92 9.04 -6.82
C PRO A 46 5.11 9.50 -5.60
N ASN A 47 4.25 8.66 -5.04
CA ASN A 47 3.47 8.99 -3.84
C ASN A 47 4.32 8.93 -2.55
N TRP A 48 5.54 8.40 -2.65
CA TRP A 48 6.47 8.33 -1.53
C TRP A 48 7.63 9.31 -1.72
N PRO A 49 7.91 10.16 -0.72
CA PRO A 49 8.80 11.33 -0.90
C PRO A 49 10.29 11.00 -1.05
N SER A 50 10.74 9.82 -0.61
CA SER A 50 12.13 9.40 -0.74
C SER A 50 12.25 7.87 -0.83
N THR A 51 13.23 7.39 -1.58
CA THR A 51 13.68 5.99 -1.60
C THR A 51 14.35 5.59 -0.29
N ASP A 52 14.82 6.54 0.52
CA ASP A 52 15.46 6.28 1.82
C ASP A 52 14.55 5.51 2.78
N ARG A 53 13.22 5.57 2.57
CA ARG A 53 12.26 4.75 3.32
C ARG A 53 12.60 3.26 3.24
N LEU A 54 13.13 2.81 2.10
CA LEU A 54 13.51 1.43 1.84
C LEU A 54 14.84 1.04 2.51
N LEU A 55 15.51 1.95 3.22
CA LEU A 55 16.65 1.64 4.09
C LEU A 55 16.23 1.30 5.52
N GLY A 56 15.01 1.69 5.92
CA GLY A 56 14.46 1.40 7.24
C GLY A 56 14.06 -0.06 7.43
N THR A 57 13.85 -0.45 8.68
CA THR A 57 13.26 -1.74 9.05
C THR A 57 11.83 -1.88 8.50
N ASP A 58 11.34 -3.11 8.37
CA ASP A 58 9.97 -3.37 7.94
C ASP A 58 8.95 -2.66 8.85
N ARG A 59 9.25 -2.60 10.16
CA ARG A 59 8.43 -1.89 11.14
C ARG A 59 8.36 -0.39 10.86
N GLU A 60 9.51 0.25 10.64
CA GLU A 60 9.59 1.69 10.34
C GLU A 60 8.87 2.04 9.03
N LEU A 61 8.91 1.15 8.03
CA LEU A 61 8.14 1.31 6.79
C LEU A 61 6.62 1.27 7.04
N LEU A 62 6.14 0.34 7.86
CA LEU A 62 4.71 0.26 8.20
C LEU A 62 4.27 1.45 9.07
N GLU A 63 5.13 1.92 9.98
CA GLU A 63 4.88 3.14 10.75
C GLU A 63 4.84 4.37 9.85
N LEU A 64 5.72 4.46 8.86
CA LEU A 64 5.64 5.50 7.83
C LEU A 64 4.31 5.42 7.07
N ALA A 65 3.87 4.20 6.71
CA ALA A 65 2.69 3.98 5.90
C ALA A 65 1.37 4.25 6.64
N TYR A 66 1.26 3.86 7.91
CA TYR A 66 -0.03 3.87 8.63
C TYR A 66 -0.11 4.84 9.80
N VAL A 67 1.02 5.36 10.30
CA VAL A 67 1.06 6.25 11.47
C VAL A 67 1.50 7.66 11.09
N ARG A 68 2.61 7.78 10.36
CA ARG A 68 3.24 9.08 10.04
C ARG A 68 2.78 9.67 8.72
N CYS A 69 1.94 8.97 7.96
CA CYS A 69 1.47 9.25 6.61
C CYS A 69 1.92 10.61 6.03
N PRO A 70 2.80 10.66 5.01
CA PRO A 70 3.49 11.89 4.60
C PRO A 70 2.61 12.96 3.92
N MET A 71 1.29 12.77 3.80
CA MET A 71 0.39 13.59 3.00
C MET A 71 -0.25 14.76 3.77
N ARG A 72 -0.38 15.92 3.09
CA ARG A 72 -0.81 17.21 3.69
C ARG A 72 -2.32 17.32 4.02
N ASP A 73 -3.18 16.52 3.38
CA ASP A 73 -4.66 16.60 3.50
C ASP A 73 -5.29 15.39 4.23
N TYR A 74 -4.61 14.87 5.24
CA TYR A 74 -5.04 13.70 6.00
C TYR A 74 -6.24 13.92 6.94
N LYS A 75 -6.74 15.15 7.09
CA LYS A 75 -7.65 15.53 8.18
C LYS A 75 -9.00 14.80 8.19
N ASN A 76 -9.46 14.29 7.05
CA ASN A 76 -10.76 13.60 6.92
C ASN A 76 -10.61 12.11 6.56
N VAL A 77 -9.38 11.59 6.51
CA VAL A 77 -9.13 10.20 6.17
C VAL A 77 -9.52 9.33 7.36
N THR A 78 -10.34 8.32 7.10
CA THR A 78 -10.77 7.31 8.10
C THR A 78 -10.19 5.93 7.78
N HIS A 79 -9.79 5.71 6.53
CA HIS A 79 -9.16 4.48 6.07
C HIS A 79 -7.90 4.83 5.29
N LEU A 80 -6.77 4.26 5.70
CA LEU A 80 -5.48 4.51 5.09
C LEU A 80 -4.88 3.21 4.61
N GLY A 81 -4.43 3.18 3.36
CA GLY A 81 -3.82 1.99 2.80
C GLY A 81 -2.68 2.26 1.86
N CYS A 82 -2.08 1.16 1.42
CA CYS A 82 -1.09 1.14 0.36
C CYS A 82 -1.21 -0.17 -0.42
N LYS A 83 -0.49 -0.23 -1.52
CA LYS A 83 -0.40 -1.39 -2.40
C LYS A 83 0.96 -2.05 -2.27
N ILE A 84 0.98 -3.37 -2.40
CA ILE A 84 2.21 -4.16 -2.52
C ILE A 84 1.96 -5.21 -3.59
N ASN A 85 2.81 -5.22 -4.61
CA ASN A 85 2.78 -6.20 -5.67
C ASN A 85 3.95 -7.18 -5.51
N GLU A 86 3.72 -8.47 -5.75
CA GLU A 86 4.84 -9.39 -6.04
C GLU A 86 5.59 -8.86 -7.30
N PRO A 87 6.93 -8.85 -7.39
CA PRO A 87 7.93 -9.53 -6.57
C PRO A 87 8.48 -8.73 -5.38
N GLN A 88 7.87 -7.62 -4.96
CA GLN A 88 8.45 -6.72 -3.95
C GLN A 88 8.74 -7.41 -2.61
N PHE A 89 7.99 -8.46 -2.27
CA PHE A 89 8.28 -9.27 -1.08
C PHE A 89 9.59 -10.05 -1.15
N ARG A 90 10.13 -10.33 -2.34
CA ARG A 90 11.39 -11.08 -2.49
C ARG A 90 12.59 -10.28 -2.00
N GLU A 91 12.55 -8.97 -2.15
CA GLU A 91 13.60 -8.07 -1.66
C GLU A 91 13.52 -7.89 -0.14
N ARG A 92 12.33 -8.13 0.45
CA ARG A 92 12.08 -8.04 1.90
C ARG A 92 11.27 -9.25 2.40
N PRO A 93 11.90 -10.42 2.55
CA PRO A 93 11.18 -11.67 2.86
C PRO A 93 10.50 -11.66 4.24
N ALA A 94 11.00 -10.86 5.19
CA ALA A 94 10.39 -10.70 6.52
C ALA A 94 9.18 -9.74 6.52
N PHE A 95 9.02 -8.91 5.49
CA PHE A 95 8.02 -7.84 5.46
C PHE A 95 6.60 -8.39 5.57
N PHE A 96 6.29 -9.50 4.90
CA PHE A 96 4.97 -10.11 4.98
C PHE A 96 4.61 -10.52 6.42
N ALA A 97 5.58 -11.05 7.17
CA ALA A 97 5.38 -11.45 8.56
C ALA A 97 5.18 -10.23 9.49
N GLU A 98 5.85 -9.11 9.22
CA GLU A 98 5.62 -7.85 9.94
C GLU A 98 4.25 -7.24 9.59
N LEU A 99 3.90 -7.22 8.31
CA LEU A 99 2.60 -6.76 7.81
C LEU A 99 1.44 -7.56 8.43
N ALA A 100 1.55 -8.89 8.49
CA ALA A 100 0.54 -9.75 9.08
C ALA A 100 0.34 -9.53 10.60
N ARG A 101 1.33 -8.95 11.28
CA ARG A 101 1.27 -8.59 12.70
C ARG A 101 0.73 -7.17 12.91
N TRP A 102 0.46 -6.41 11.84
CA TRP A 102 -0.01 -5.04 11.97
C TRP A 102 -1.43 -4.99 12.55
N PRO A 103 -1.68 -4.21 13.62
CA PRO A 103 -2.98 -4.19 14.29
C PRO A 103 -4.12 -3.77 13.36
N ALA A 104 -5.24 -4.49 13.44
CA ALA A 104 -6.48 -4.21 12.71
C ALA A 104 -6.38 -4.12 11.17
N LEU A 105 -5.26 -4.56 10.57
CA LEU A 105 -5.03 -4.49 9.13
C LEU A 105 -6.09 -5.27 8.34
N LYS A 106 -6.78 -4.57 7.43
CA LYS A 106 -7.63 -5.20 6.42
C LYS A 106 -6.81 -5.54 5.18
N VAL A 107 -7.00 -6.74 4.63
CA VAL A 107 -6.26 -7.20 3.45
C VAL A 107 -7.21 -7.35 2.27
N ILE A 108 -6.89 -6.70 1.16
CA ILE A 108 -7.60 -6.83 -0.12
C ILE A 108 -6.67 -7.57 -1.08
N LEU A 109 -6.99 -8.84 -1.38
CA LEU A 109 -6.26 -9.62 -2.38
C LEU A 109 -6.92 -9.46 -3.74
N VAL A 110 -6.19 -8.92 -4.72
CA VAL A 110 -6.67 -8.78 -6.10
C VAL A 110 -6.10 -9.89 -6.98
N VAL A 111 -7.00 -10.74 -7.48
CA VAL A 111 -6.65 -11.87 -8.35
C VAL A 111 -7.29 -11.70 -9.72
N ARG A 112 -6.47 -11.66 -10.77
CA ARG A 112 -6.93 -11.75 -12.16
C ARG A 112 -6.94 -13.22 -12.60
N ARG A 113 -8.14 -13.77 -12.81
CA ARG A 113 -8.32 -15.20 -13.15
C ARG A 113 -7.63 -15.60 -14.46
N ASN A 114 -7.63 -14.71 -15.45
CA ASN A 114 -6.92 -14.96 -16.70
C ASN A 114 -5.44 -14.58 -16.56
N VAL A 115 -4.64 -15.52 -16.08
CA VAL A 115 -3.19 -15.32 -15.84
C VAL A 115 -2.43 -15.04 -17.13
N LEU A 116 -2.83 -15.65 -18.25
CA LEU A 116 -2.19 -15.42 -19.56
C LEU A 116 -2.32 -13.96 -20.01
N GLU A 117 -3.47 -13.35 -19.73
CA GLU A 117 -3.69 -11.94 -20.00
C GLU A 117 -2.87 -11.00 -19.09
N SER A 118 -2.67 -11.37 -17.83
CA SER A 118 -1.75 -10.65 -16.93
C SER A 118 -0.32 -10.71 -17.46
N LEU A 119 0.14 -11.90 -17.88
CA LEU A 119 1.47 -12.10 -18.45
C LEU A 119 1.65 -11.34 -19.75
N ARG A 120 0.68 -11.41 -20.67
CA ARG A 120 0.68 -10.64 -21.92
C ARG A 120 0.82 -9.15 -21.63
N SER A 121 -0.01 -8.63 -20.71
CA SER A 121 0.05 -7.22 -20.33
C SER A 121 1.35 -6.82 -19.66
N PHE A 122 2.03 -7.74 -18.96
CA PHE A 122 3.30 -7.47 -18.30
C PHE A 122 4.44 -7.36 -19.31
N VAL A 123 4.47 -8.22 -20.33
CA VAL A 123 5.52 -8.24 -21.37
C VAL A 123 5.40 -7.05 -22.34
N GLN A 124 4.20 -6.50 -22.53
CA GLN A 124 3.94 -5.41 -23.48
C GLN A 124 4.05 -3.99 -22.88
N ALA A 125 4.27 -3.89 -21.56
CA ALA A 125 4.24 -2.62 -20.82
C ALA A 125 5.59 -1.89 -20.82
#